data_AF-X1IVM8-F1
#
_entry.id   AF-X1IVM8-F1
#
_cell.length_a   1.000
_cell.length_b   1.000
_cell.length_c   1.000
_cell.angle_alpha   90.00
_cell.angle_beta   90.00
_cell.angle_gamma   90.00
#
_symmetry.space_group_name_H-M   'P 1'
#
loop_
_entity.id
_entity.type
_entity.pdbx_description
1 polymer ?
#
loop_
_entity_poly.entity_id
_entity_poly.type
_entity_poly.pdbx_seq_one_letter_code
_entity_poly.pdbx_strand_id
1 'polypeptide(L)'
;VVLIYFKDEPTFFARIESIEPDIKKDWFIVEFLILAIPLRAVIWILREEYINGVPFTMEGNPVRIEAVNPLPSESDSEDRKKWAPQKEPAQQGGKVIPFAKPKKDDTKVT
;
A
#
# COMPACT_ATOMS: atom_id res chain seq x y z
N VAL A 1 -1.80 9.61 -1.62
CA VAL A 1 -1.29 10.90 -2.16
C VAL A 1 -0.94 11.77 -0.97
N VAL A 2 0.14 12.54 -1.07
CA VAL A 2 0.60 13.45 -0.02
C VAL A 2 0.68 14.89 -0.56
N LEU A 3 0.48 15.86 0.32
CA LEU A 3 0.77 17.26 0.11
C LEU A 3 2.11 17.57 0.78
N ILE A 4 3.02 18.18 0.01
CA ILE A 4 4.31 18.62 0.49
C ILE A 4 4.24 20.12 0.80
N TYR A 5 4.59 20.47 2.03
CA TYR A 5 4.82 21.85 2.45
C TYR A 5 6.32 22.15 2.35
N PHE A 6 6.67 23.30 1.80
CA PHE A 6 8.03 23.82 1.74
C PHE A 6 7.99 25.27 2.22
N LYS A 7 8.87 25.64 3.16
CA LYS A 7 8.83 26.96 3.82
C LYS A 7 7.45 27.26 4.43
N ASP A 8 6.85 26.24 5.04
CA ASP A 8 5.52 26.28 5.66
C ASP A 8 4.35 26.57 4.69
N GLU A 9 4.60 26.59 3.38
CA GLU A 9 3.58 26.78 2.35
C GLU A 9 3.27 25.47 1.60
N PRO A 10 2.00 25.15 1.36
CA PRO A 10 1.63 23.99 0.55
C PRO A 10 2.11 24.19 -0.89
N THR A 11 3.04 23.35 -1.34
CA THR A 11 3.78 23.60 -2.60
C THR A 11 3.35 22.68 -3.73
N PHE A 12 3.25 21.36 -3.48
CA PHE A 12 2.83 20.40 -4.51
C PHE A 12 2.30 19.09 -3.92
N PHE A 13 1.49 18.40 -4.73
CA PHE A 13 1.09 17.01 -4.44
C PHE A 13 2.11 16.03 -5.01
N ALA A 14 2.27 14.91 -4.30
CA ALA A 14 3.01 13.77 -4.79
C ALA A 14 2.25 12.47 -4.50
N ARG A 15 2.45 11.47 -5.35
CA ARG A 15 2.10 10.08 -5.05
C ARG A 15 3.36 9.38 -4.56
N ILE A 16 3.21 8.56 -3.51
CA ILE A 16 4.29 7.67 -3.07
C ILE A 16 4.24 6.46 -3.98
N GLU A 17 5.33 6.17 -4.68
CA GLU A 17 5.47 4.99 -5.53
C GLU A 17 5.98 3.78 -4.73
N SER A 18 6.97 4.01 -3.86
CA SER A 18 7.58 2.96 -3.04
C SER A 18 8.11 3.53 -1.72
N ILE A 19 8.18 2.67 -0.70
CA ILE A 19 8.83 2.92 0.60
C ILE A 19 9.65 1.67 0.92
N GLU A 20 10.97 1.79 0.91
CA GLU A 20 11.90 0.70 1.19
C GLU A 20 12.79 1.03 2.39
N PRO A 21 13.14 0.06 3.25
CA PRO A 21 14.04 0.32 4.38
C PRO A 21 15.46 0.71 3.89
N ASP A 22 16.04 1.73 4.51
CA ASP A 22 17.45 2.09 4.34
C ASP A 22 18.35 1.25 5.28
N ILE A 23 19.67 1.28 5.05
CA ILE A 23 20.67 0.62 5.92
C ILE A 23 20.58 1.16 7.36
N LYS A 24 20.18 2.43 7.55
CA LYS A 24 19.99 3.02 8.87
C LYS A 24 18.62 2.67 9.44
N LYS A 25 18.60 2.25 10.70
CA LYS A 25 17.36 1.95 11.43
C LYS A 25 16.39 3.13 11.40
N ASP A 26 15.13 2.86 11.10
CA ASP A 26 14.01 3.81 11.03
C ASP A 26 14.15 4.86 9.91
N TRP A 27 15.07 4.63 8.96
CA TRP A 27 15.18 5.38 7.72
C TRP A 27 14.65 4.56 6.54
N PHE A 28 14.12 5.27 5.56
CA PHE A 28 13.47 4.70 4.40
C PHE A 28 13.86 5.47 3.15
N ILE A 29 14.08 4.74 2.06
CA ILE A 29 14.16 5.28 0.70
C ILE A 29 12.71 5.37 0.20
N VAL A 30 12.24 6.60 -0.02
CA VAL A 30 10.89 6.88 -0.47
C VAL A 30 10.93 7.48 -1.87
N GLU A 31 10.27 6.81 -2.81
CA GLU A 31 10.10 7.33 -4.17
C GLU A 31 8.78 8.08 -4.28
N PHE A 32 8.86 9.32 -4.76
CA PHE A 32 7.72 10.20 -4.97
C PHE A 32 7.57 10.52 -6.45
N LEU A 33 6.35 10.39 -6.97
CA LEU A 33 5.94 10.97 -8.23
C LEU A 33 5.25 12.32 -7.98
N ILE A 34 5.91 13.42 -8.33
CA ILE A 34 5.36 14.77 -8.25
C ILE A 34 4.27 14.93 -9.31
N LEU A 35 3.07 15.31 -8.86
CA LEU A 35 1.87 15.44 -9.68
C LEU A 35 1.75 16.87 -10.24
N ALA A 36 2.76 17.29 -10.99
CA ALA A 36 2.81 18.57 -11.70
C ALA A 36 3.15 18.35 -13.18
N ILE A 37 3.01 19.37 -14.03
CA ILE A 37 3.46 19.30 -15.43
C ILE A 37 4.79 20.05 -15.55
N PRO A 38 5.87 19.39 -16.01
CA PRO A 38 5.96 17.96 -16.35
C PRO A 38 6.03 17.07 -15.08
N LEU A 39 5.58 15.81 -15.23
CA LEU A 39 5.68 14.81 -14.17
C LEU A 39 7.16 14.54 -13.87
N ARG A 40 7.51 14.47 -12.59
CA ARG A 40 8.88 14.22 -12.13
C ARG A 40 8.87 13.21 -10.99
N ALA A 41 9.77 12.25 -11.03
CA ALA A 41 10.04 11.34 -9.93
C ALA A 41 11.24 11.83 -9.12
N VAL A 42 11.18 11.73 -7.80
CA VAL A 42 12.27 12.04 -6.87
C VAL A 42 12.37 10.96 -5.80
N ILE A 43 13.60 10.70 -5.34
CA ILE A 43 13.86 9.71 -4.29
C ILE A 43 14.44 10.45 -3.08
N TRP A 44 13.80 10.31 -1.92
CA TRP A 44 14.27 10.90 -0.66
C TRP A 44 14.58 9.82 0.36
N ILE A 45 15.64 10.00 1.14
CA ILE A 45 15.94 9.17 2.31
C ILE A 45 15.37 9.89 3.54
N LEU A 46 14.31 9.34 4.12
CA LEU A 46 13.52 9.96 5.18
C LEU A 46 13.48 9.08 6.43
N ARG A 47 13.38 9.69 7.61
CA ARG A 47 13.01 8.97 8.83
C ARG A 47 11.51 8.66 8.81
N GLU A 48 11.12 7.60 9.51
CA GLU A 48 9.70 7.24 9.69
C GLU A 48 8.85 8.43 10.17
N GLU A 49 9.35 9.17 11.16
CA GLU A 49 8.65 10.33 11.73
C GLU A 49 8.37 11.44 10.70
N TYR A 50 9.26 11.63 9.71
CA TYR A 50 9.08 12.64 8.67
C TYR A 50 7.99 12.24 7.67
N ILE A 51 7.92 10.94 7.34
CA ILE A 51 6.85 10.37 6.50
C ILE A 51 5.49 10.55 7.20
N ASN A 52 5.49 10.46 8.53
CA ASN A 52 4.32 10.67 9.40
C ASN A 52 4.02 12.16 9.70
N GLY A 53 4.72 13.08 9.04
CA GLY A 53 4.40 14.51 9.07
C GLY A 53 5.11 15.34 10.13
N VAL A 54 6.11 14.78 10.82
CA VAL A 54 7.03 15.60 11.62
C VAL A 54 7.83 16.52 10.66
N PRO A 55 7.88 17.84 10.90
CA PRO A 55 8.67 18.75 10.09
C PRO A 55 10.16 18.40 10.13
N PHE A 56 10.83 18.54 9.00
CA PHE A 56 12.28 18.38 8.86
C PHE A 56 12.85 19.46 7.94
N THR A 57 14.16 19.47 7.73
CA THR A 57 14.80 20.48 6.88
C THR A 57 15.44 19.87 5.64
N MET A 58 15.21 20.48 4.48
CA MET A 58 15.99 20.24 3.27
C MET A 58 16.73 21.52 2.90
N GLU A 59 18.06 21.47 2.88
CA GLU A 59 18.93 22.63 2.60
C GLU A 59 18.61 23.85 3.48
N GLY A 60 18.29 23.61 4.76
CA GLY A 60 17.92 24.65 5.72
C GLY A 60 16.49 25.19 5.61
N ASN A 61 15.69 24.72 4.64
CA ASN A 61 14.29 25.11 4.50
C ASN A 61 13.38 24.06 5.17
N PRO A 62 12.37 24.46 5.95
CA PRO A 62 11.47 23.52 6.59
C PRO A 62 10.57 22.84 5.53
N VAL A 63 10.38 21.54 5.70
CA VAL A 63 9.57 20.66 4.86
C VAL A 63 8.67 19.83 5.76
N ARG A 64 7.43 19.60 5.31
CA ARG A 64 6.49 18.68 5.99
C ARG A 64 5.68 17.90 4.96
N ILE A 65 5.43 16.63 5.26
CA ILE A 65 4.62 15.73 4.46
C ILE A 65 3.26 15.57 5.14
N GLU A 66 2.17 15.69 4.39
CA GLU A 66 0.82 15.50 4.92
C GLU A 66 0.04 14.54 4.02
N ALA A 67 -0.55 13.50 4.61
CA ALA A 67 -1.43 12.61 3.86
C ALA A 67 -2.71 13.34 3.44
N VAL A 68 -3.05 13.25 2.16
CA VAL A 68 -4.32 13.82 1.65
C VAL A 68 -5.42 12.79 1.85
N ASN A 69 -6.45 13.17 2.61
CA ASN A 69 -7.61 12.33 2.82
C ASN A 69 -8.41 12.18 1.51
N PRO A 70 -8.85 10.95 1.16
CA PRO A 70 -9.77 10.76 0.05
C PRO A 70 -11.05 11.57 0.24
N LEU A 71 -11.59 12.10 -0.86
CA LEU A 71 -12.92 12.70 -0.84
C LEU A 71 -13.96 11.60 -0.51
N PRO A 72 -15.00 11.92 0.27
CA PRO A 72 -16.07 10.97 0.54
C PRO A 72 -16.73 10.55 -0.78
N SER A 73 -16.88 9.25 -0.99
CA SER A 73 -17.62 8.71 -2.14
C SER A 73 -19.09 8.48 -1.76
N GLU A 74 -20.03 8.61 -2.70
CA GLU A 74 -21.45 8.26 -2.46
C GLU A 74 -21.64 6.78 -2.08
N SER A 75 -20.64 5.93 -2.30
CA SER A 75 -20.62 4.53 -1.84
C SER A 75 -20.21 4.34 -0.36
N ASP A 76 -19.79 5.39 0.34
CA ASP A 76 -19.35 5.28 1.74
C ASP A 76 -20.49 5.31 2.76
N SER A 77 -21.75 5.52 2.33
CA SER A 77 -22.85 5.75 3.26
C SER A 77 -23.52 4.53 3.88
N GLU A 78 -23.37 3.27 3.41
CA GLU A 78 -24.15 2.16 4.03
C GLU A 78 -23.48 0.78 4.24
N ASP A 79 -22.26 0.48 3.78
CA ASP A 79 -21.75 -0.92 3.82
C ASP A 79 -20.57 -1.23 4.75
N ARG A 80 -20.09 -0.28 5.57
CA ARG A 80 -19.02 -0.54 6.57
C ARG A 80 -19.50 -1.12 7.91
N LYS A 81 -20.67 -1.75 7.97
CA LYS A 81 -21.16 -2.49 9.16
C LYS A 81 -21.32 -4.01 9.00
N LYS A 82 -20.91 -4.60 7.86
CA LYS A 82 -20.97 -6.06 7.66
C LYS A 82 -19.62 -6.70 7.34
N TRP A 83 -18.65 -6.52 8.24
CA TRP A 83 -17.61 -7.54 8.41
C TRP A 83 -17.26 -7.66 9.90
N ALA A 84 -18.24 -8.12 10.67
CA ALA A 84 -17.92 -8.96 11.83
C ALA A 84 -17.85 -10.40 11.29
N PRO A 85 -16.81 -11.19 11.62
CA PRO A 85 -16.78 -12.58 11.22
C PRO A 85 -17.92 -13.31 11.93
N GLN A 86 -18.92 -13.73 11.16
CA GLN A 86 -19.98 -14.61 11.64
C GLN A 86 -19.34 -15.95 11.99
N LYS A 87 -19.36 -16.31 13.28
CA LYS A 87 -19.11 -17.70 13.69
C LYS A 87 -20.22 -18.57 13.11
N GLU A 88 -19.90 -19.38 12.10
CA GLU A 88 -20.80 -20.44 11.63
C GLU A 88 -20.92 -21.55 12.69
N PRO A 89 -22.14 -22.04 12.97
CA PRO A 89 -22.33 -23.15 13.89
C PRO A 89 -21.87 -24.47 13.26
N ALA A 90 -21.14 -25.27 14.04
CA ALA A 90 -20.64 -26.58 13.64
C ALA A 90 -21.78 -27.55 13.27
N GLN A 91 -21.79 -28.05 12.03
CA GLN A 91 -22.53 -29.24 11.63
C GLN A 91 -21.71 -30.12 10.67
N GLN A 92 -21.19 -31.20 11.27
CA GLN A 92 -21.03 -32.57 10.78
C GLN A 92 -21.00 -32.84 9.25
N GLY A 93 -19.92 -33.52 8.83
CA GLY A 93 -20.01 -34.54 7.77
C GLY A 93 -19.45 -34.19 6.40
N GLY A 94 -18.16 -33.86 6.29
CA GLY A 94 -17.48 -33.77 5.00
C GLY A 94 -17.35 -35.14 4.33
N LYS A 95 -18.11 -35.38 3.26
CA LYS A 95 -18.01 -36.59 2.42
C LYS A 95 -16.78 -36.47 1.50
N VAL A 96 -15.72 -37.20 1.85
CA VAL A 96 -14.49 -37.30 1.06
C VAL A 96 -14.75 -38.09 -0.22
N ILE A 97 -14.41 -37.52 -1.38
CA ILE A 97 -14.42 -38.21 -2.67
C ILE A 97 -12.98 -38.68 -2.95
N PRO A 98 -12.71 -40.00 -3.05
CA PRO A 98 -11.38 -40.48 -3.42
C PRO A 98 -11.10 -40.20 -4.91
N PHE A 99 -9.92 -39.65 -5.19
CA PHE A 99 -9.44 -39.43 -6.56
C PHE A 99 -9.20 -40.77 -7.26
N ALA A 100 -9.83 -40.97 -8.42
CA ALA A 100 -9.59 -42.13 -9.28
C ALA A 100 -8.17 -42.05 -9.90
N LYS A 101 -7.41 -43.15 -9.81
CA LYS A 101 -6.09 -43.28 -10.43
C LYS A 101 -6.21 -43.50 -11.95
N PRO A 102 -5.34 -42.90 -12.78
CA PRO A 102 -5.33 -43.14 -14.22
C PRO A 102 -4.89 -44.58 -14.53
N LYS A 103 -5.55 -45.20 -15.52
CA LYS A 103 -5.15 -46.50 -16.08
C LYS A 103 -3.88 -46.33 -16.93
N LYS A 104 -2.94 -47.25 -16.76
CA LYS A 104 -1.72 -47.39 -17.55
C LYS A 104 -2.08 -48.15 -18.84
N ASP A 105 -1.96 -47.49 -19.99
CA ASP A 105 -2.10 -48.15 -21.29
C ASP A 105 -0.82 -48.94 -21.61
N ASP A 106 -0.95 -50.26 -21.71
CA ASP A 106 0.07 -51.15 -22.27
C ASP A 106 0.02 -51.05 -23.80
N THR A 107 0.85 -50.19 -24.37
CA THR A 107 1.15 -50.24 -25.81
C THR A 107 2.13 -51.37 -26.07
N LYS A 108 1.62 -52.52 -26.55
CA LYS A 108 2.44 -53.55 -27.21
C LYS A 108 2.87 -53.00 -28.58
N VAL A 109 4.17 -52.78 -28.74
CA VAL A 109 4.82 -52.61 -30.05
C VAL A 109 5.14 -54.02 -30.57
N THR A 110 4.61 -54.34 -31.75
CA THR A 110 5.05 -55.45 -32.62
C THR A 110 5.79 -54.84 -33.79
#